data_AF-A0A7Y3WDU7-F1
#
_entry.id   AF-A0A7Y3WDU7-F1
#
_cell.length_a   1.000
_cell.length_b   1.000
_cell.length_c   1.000
_cell.angle_alpha   90.00
_cell.angle_beta   90.00
_cell.angle_gamma   90.00
#
_symmetry.space_group_name_H-M   'P 1'
#
loop_
_entity.id
_entity.type
_entity.pdbx_description
1 polymer ?
#
loop_
_entity_poly.entity_id
_entity_poly.type
_entity_poly.pdbx_seq_one_letter_code
_entity_poly.pdbx_strand_id
1 'polypeptide(L)' 'MRGNNYKQIAYLSGLSTRTVEGYVATAVRKLKAHNRTEAILRALELGYINSI' A
#
# COMPACT_ATOMS: atom_id res chain seq x y z
N MET A 1 5.92 3.95 10.05
CA MET A 1 4.78 3.91 9.08
C MET A 1 4.09 5.26 8.93
N ARG A 2 4.14 5.90 7.76
CA ARG A 2 3.33 7.10 7.48
C ARG A 2 1.89 6.67 7.14
N GLY A 3 0.94 6.91 8.04
CA GLY A 3 -0.49 6.59 7.89
C GLY A 3 -1.23 7.41 6.83
N ASN A 4 -0.60 7.63 5.65
CA ASN A 4 -1.17 8.43 4.59
C ASN A 4 -2.40 7.73 3.99
N ASN A 5 -3.45 8.52 3.75
CA ASN A 5 -4.61 8.10 2.98
C ASN A 5 -4.31 8.16 1.46
N TYR A 6 -5.19 7.59 0.63
CA TYR A 6 -4.96 7.52 -0.82
C TYR A 6 -4.82 8.89 -1.49
N LYS A 7 -5.51 9.93 -1.00
CA LYS A 7 -5.37 11.30 -1.52
C LYS A 7 -3.98 11.87 -1.25
N GLN A 8 -3.46 11.65 -0.04
CA GLN A 8 -2.12 12.08 0.35
C GLN A 8 -1.05 11.33 -0.46
N ILE A 9 -1.21 10.01 -0.65
CA ILE A 9 -0.27 9.21 -1.46
C ILE A 9 -0.29 9.68 -2.92
N ALA A 10 -1.48 9.92 -3.47
CA ALA A 10 -1.67 10.40 -4.83
C ALA A 10 -0.97 11.75 -5.03
N TYR A 11 -1.22 12.70 -4.13
CA TYR A 11 -0.58 14.02 -4.13
C TYR A 11 0.95 13.92 -4.04
N LEU A 12 1.48 13.15 -3.09
CA LEU A 12 2.93 12.99 -2.88
C LEU A 12 3.64 12.27 -4.04
N SER A 13 2.91 11.43 -4.78
CA SER A 13 3.47 10.62 -5.88
C SER A 13 3.19 11.21 -7.26
N GLY A 14 2.47 12.33 -7.37
CA GLY A 14 2.05 12.90 -8.65
C GLY A 14 1.08 12.01 -9.45
N LEU A 15 0.31 11.15 -8.77
CA LEU A 15 -0.62 10.20 -9.38
C LEU A 15 -2.07 10.58 -9.12
N SER A 16 -2.99 10.02 -9.89
CA SER A 16 -4.41 10.08 -9.55
C SER A 16 -4.74 9.12 -8.40
N THR A 17 -5.74 9.47 -7.59
CA THR A 17 -6.24 8.61 -6.51
C THR A 17 -6.65 7.23 -7.01
N ARG A 18 -7.33 7.17 -8.16
CA ARG A 18 -7.72 5.90 -8.81
C ARG A 18 -6.53 5.02 -9.15
N THR A 19 -5.41 5.61 -9.56
CA THR A 19 -4.17 4.86 -9.83
C THR A 19 -3.61 4.26 -8.55
N VAL A 20 -3.55 5.05 -7.48
CA VAL A 20 -3.10 4.59 -6.16
C VAL A 20 -3.98 3.45 -5.64
N GLU A 21 -5.30 3.57 -5.76
CA GLU A 21 -6.25 2.51 -5.40
C GLU A 21 -5.99 1.22 -6.18
N GLY A 22 -5.76 1.32 -7.50
CA GLY A 22 -5.41 0.18 -8.34
C GLY A 22 -4.09 -0.51 -7.94
N TYR A 23 -3.08 0.28 -7.58
CA TYR A 23 -1.81 -0.26 -7.09
C TYR A 23 -1.96 -0.94 -5.73
N VAL A 24 -2.69 -0.34 -4.80
CA VAL A 24 -2.98 -0.96 -3.50
C VAL A 24 -3.77 -2.24 -3.67
N ALA A 25 -4.82 -2.26 -4.50
CA ALA A 25 -5.60 -3.47 -4.79
C ALA A 25 -4.73 -4.59 -5.39
N THR A 26 -3.81 -4.23 -6.30
CA THR A 26 -2.87 -5.17 -6.89
C THR A 26 -1.89 -5.71 -5.85
N ALA A 27 -1.35 -4.86 -4.98
CA ALA A 27 -0.46 -5.27 -3.89
C ALA A 27 -1.16 -6.20 -2.89
N VAL A 28 -2.37 -5.84 -2.47
CA VAL A 28 -3.22 -6.67 -1.59
C VAL A 28 -3.42 -8.06 -2.20
N ARG A 29 -3.79 -8.14 -3.49
CA ARG A 29 -3.95 -9.42 -4.21
C ARG A 29 -2.65 -10.22 -4.27
N LYS A 30 -1.53 -9.59 -4.62
CA LYS A 30 -0.22 -10.26 -4.74
C LYS A 30 0.29 -10.78 -3.39
N LEU A 31 0.03 -10.05 -2.32
CA LEU A 31 0.37 -10.42 -0.94
C LEU A 31 -0.69 -11.32 -0.30
N LYS A 32 -1.70 -11.75 -1.07
CA LYS A 32 -2.81 -12.61 -0.65
C LYS A 32 -3.58 -12.08 0.57
N ALA A 33 -3.58 -10.76 0.79
CA ALA A 33 -4.17 -10.11 1.96
C ALA A 33 -5.65 -9.78 1.73
N HIS A 34 -6.41 -9.63 2.81
CA HIS A 34 -7.81 -9.23 2.78
C HIS A 34 -7.97 -7.70 2.77
N ASN A 35 -7.00 -6.97 3.31
CA ASN A 35 -7.03 -5.50 3.35
C ASN A 35 -5.62 -4.89 3.31
N ARG A 36 -5.56 -3.55 3.22
CA ARG A 36 -4.30 -2.80 3.16
C ARG A 36 -3.40 -3.03 4.37
N THR A 37 -3.97 -3.08 5.58
CA THR A 37 -3.19 -3.26 6.81
C THR A 37 -2.52 -4.62 6.83
N GLU A 38 -3.27 -5.68 6.52
CA GLU A 38 -2.72 -7.03 6.41
C GLU A 38 -1.67 -7.15 5.30
N ALA A 39 -1.89 -6.47 4.16
CA ALA A 39 -0.89 -6.41 3.09
C ALA A 39 0.42 -5.79 3.58
N ILE A 40 0.35 -4.73 4.39
CA ILE A 40 1.55 -4.10 4.97
C ILE A 40 2.24 -5.06 5.94
N LEU A 41 1.49 -5.73 6.82
CA LEU A 41 2.06 -6.71 7.76
C LEU A 41 2.77 -7.85 7.01
N ARG A 42 2.13 -8.42 5.98
CA ARG A 42 2.77 -9.46 5.17
C ARG A 42 4.00 -8.95 4.41
N ALA A 43 3.96 -7.72 3.90
CA ALA A 43 5.11 -7.13 3.23
C ALA A 43 6.30 -6.91 4.18
N LEU A 44 6.03 -6.63 5.47
CA LEU A 44 7.06 -6.58 6.52
C LEU A 44 7.60 -7.98 6.86
N GLU A 45 6.72 -8.97 7.05
CA GLU A 45 7.10 -10.37 7.33
C GLU A 45 7.96 -10.97 6.22
N LEU A 46 7.67 -10.63 4.96
CA LEU A 46 8.42 -11.07 3.78
C LEU A 46 9.68 -10.23 3.51
N GLY A 47 9.91 -9.14 4.26
CA GLY A 47 11.08 -8.26 4.08
C GLY A 47 11.05 -7.39 2.82
N TYR A 48 9.89 -7.18 2.20
CA TYR A 48 9.75 -6.31 1.02
C TYR A 48 9.77 -4.82 1.35
N ILE A 49 9.38 -4.48 2.58
CA ILE A 49 9.44 -3.12 3.12
C ILE A 49 10.01 -3.19 4.52
N ASN A 50 10.75 -2.16 4.92
CA ASN A 50 11.27 -2.07 6.30
C ASN A 50 10.33 -1.26 7.19
N SER A 51 10.27 -1.66 8.46
CA SER A 51 9.68 -0.83 9.50
C SER A 51 10.65 0.30 9.82
N ILE A 52 10.36 1.49 9.30
CA ILE A 52 10.98 2.77 9.71
C ILE A 52 10.06 3.44 10.74
#